data_AF-A0A924AMP3-F1
#
_entry.id   AF-A0A924AMP3-F1
#
_cell.length_a   1.000
_cell.length_b   1.000
_cell.length_c   1.000
_cell.angle_alpha   90.00
_cell.angle_beta   90.00
_cell.angle_gamma   90.00
#
_symmetry.space_group_name_H-M   'P 1'
#
loop_
_entity.id
_entity.type
_entity.pdbx_description
1 polymer ?
#
loop_
_entity_poly.entity_id
_entity_poly.type
_entity_poly.pdbx_seq_one_letter_code
_entity_poly.pdbx_strand_id
1 'polypeptide(L)' 'AKGDPTFFVRGGSLNVDFNPVSHLVFRVEGKVLNSREPIFLDRKDKPGYTYGTLTSSIACLF' A
#
# COMPACT_ATOMS: atom_id res chain seq x y z
N ALA A 1 -2.64 4.88 -25.81
CA ALA A 1 -2.43 3.58 -25.16
C ALA A 1 -3.74 2.80 -25.22
N LYS A 2 -3.73 1.57 -25.74
CA LYS A 2 -4.92 0.71 -25.80
C LYS A 2 -4.95 -0.08 -24.49
N GLY A 3 -5.92 0.19 -23.62
CA GLY A 3 -6.07 -0.53 -22.35
C GLY A 3 -6.54 -1.96 -22.59
N ASP A 4 -6.14 -2.88 -21.71
CA ASP A 4 -6.62 -4.27 -21.75
C ASP A 4 -8.04 -4.33 -21.14
N PRO A 5 -9.07 -4.72 -21.90
CA PRO A 5 -10.45 -4.79 -21.42
C PRO A 5 -10.67 -5.82 -20.30
N THR A 6 -9.74 -6.76 -20.07
CA THR A 6 -9.83 -7.74 -18.99
C THR A 6 -9.03 -7.36 -17.74
N PHE A 7 -8.33 -6.23 -17.76
CA PHE A 7 -7.56 -5.76 -16.61
C PHE A 7 -8.47 -5.54 -15.39
N PHE A 8 -8.21 -6.31 -14.33
CA PHE A 8 -8.94 -6.20 -13.08
C PHE A 8 -7.99 -6.19 -11.90
N VAL A 9 -8.08 -5.10 -11.11
CA VAL A 9 -7.37 -4.93 -9.84
C VAL A 9 -8.37 -4.38 -8.82
N ARG A 10 -8.35 -4.96 -7.64
CA ARG A 10 -9.03 -4.43 -6.44
C ARG A 10 -7.99 -4.14 -5.37
N GLY A 11 -8.31 -3.24 -4.46
CA GLY A 11 -7.40 -2.92 -3.38
C GLY A 11 -8.10 -2.26 -2.21
N GLY A 12 -7.36 -2.19 -1.11
CA GLY A 12 -7.75 -1.49 0.09
C GLY A 12 -6.53 -0.87 0.75
N SER A 13 -6.77 0.15 1.56
CA SER A 13 -5.75 0.78 2.38
C SER A 13 -6.30 1.05 3.77
N LEU A 14 -5.41 0.98 4.77
CA LEU A 14 -5.70 1.33 6.15
C LEU A 14 -4.62 2.29 6.64
N ASN A 15 -5.07 3.40 7.22
CA ASN A 15 -4.22 4.39 7.87
C ASN A 15 -4.57 4.44 9.35
N VAL A 16 -3.57 4.29 10.20
CA VAL A 16 -3.71 4.41 11.65
C VAL A 16 -2.84 5.57 12.10
N ASP A 17 -3.48 6.57 12.70
CA ASP A 17 -2.82 7.74 13.27
C ASP A 17 -2.88 7.66 14.79
N PHE A 18 -1.74 7.87 15.44
CA PHE A 18 -1.60 7.87 16.88
C PHE A 18 -0.81 9.10 17.34
N ASN A 19 -1.44 9.87 18.23
CA ASN A 19 -0.92 11.14 18.72
C ASN A 19 -0.76 11.04 20.25
N PRO A 20 0.36 10.51 20.76
CA PRO A 20 0.55 10.38 22.20
C PRO A 20 0.66 11.74 22.90
N VAL A 21 1.15 12.76 22.19
CA VAL A 21 1.26 14.15 22.63
C VAL A 21 0.97 15.09 21.44
N SER A 22 0.58 16.34 21.71
CA SER A 22 0.12 17.28 20.69
C SER A 22 1.16 17.65 19.61
N HIS A 23 2.45 17.48 19.91
CA HIS A 23 3.56 17.81 19.02
C HIS A 23 4.17 16.58 18.32
N LEU A 24 3.56 15.39 18.48
CA LEU A 24 4.07 14.13 17.93
C LEU A 24 2.95 13.32 17.29
N VAL A 25 3.14 12.94 16.02
CA VAL A 25 2.20 12.08 15.28
C VAL A 25 2.93 10.85 14.75
N PHE A 26 2.41 9.67 15.05
CA PHE A 26 2.79 8.41 14.44
C PHE A 26 1.73 8.00 13.44
N ARG A 27 2.13 7.68 12.22
CA ARG A 27 1.24 7.12 11.20
C ARG A 27 1.78 5.79 10.72
N VAL A 28 0.88 4.81 10.62
CA VAL A 28 1.12 3.54 9.94
C VAL A 28 0.13 3.44 8.78
N GLU A 29 0.66 3.35 7.57
CA GLU A 29 -0.11 3.20 6.33
C GLU A 29 0.14 1.80 5.75
N GLY A 30 -0.94 1.05 5.54
CA GLY A 30 -0.95 -0.21 4.83
C GLY A 30 -1.76 -0.09 3.54
N LYS A 31 -1.24 -0.63 2.43
CA LYS A 31 -1.95 -0.75 1.16
C LYS A 31 -1.80 -2.17 0.64
N VAL A 32 -2.90 -2.73 0.13
CA VAL A 32 -2.92 -4.04 -0.52
C VAL A 32 -3.68 -3.93 -1.83
N LEU A 33 -3.11 -4.48 -2.89
CA LEU A 33 -3.71 -4.64 -4.21
C LEU A 33 -3.76 -6.13 -4.54
N ASN A 34 -4.82 -6.55 -5.20
CA ASN A 34 -5.02 -7.90 -5.69
C ASN A 34 -5.58 -7.87 -7.12
N SER A 35 -4.95 -8.60 -8.02
CA SER A 35 -5.31 -8.70 -9.43
C SER A 35 -5.75 -10.12 -9.78
N ARG A 36 -6.50 -10.25 -10.89
CA ARG A 36 -6.84 -11.58 -11.46
C ARG A 36 -5.68 -12.20 -12.26
N GLU A 37 -4.76 -11.38 -12.71
CA GLU A 37 -3.57 -11.77 -13.48
C GLU A 37 -2.31 -11.49 -12.65
N PRO A 38 -1.22 -12.26 -12.81
CA PRO A 38 -0.02 -12.11 -12.01
C PRO A 38 0.82 -10.93 -12.52
N ILE A 39 0.34 -9.70 -12.36
CA ILE A 39 0.95 -8.48 -12.92
C ILE A 39 1.91 -7.77 -11.95
N PHE A 40 1.92 -8.15 -10.67
CA PHE A 40 2.79 -7.56 -9.66
C PHE A 40 4.07 -8.38 -9.53
N LEU A 41 5.23 -7.75 -9.39
CA LEU A 41 6.47 -8.48 -9.13
C LEU A 41 6.61 -8.76 -7.63
N ASP A 42 6.90 -10.02 -7.28
CA ASP A 42 7.36 -10.40 -5.94
C ASP A 42 8.84 -9.99 -5.77
N ARG A 43 9.35 -9.98 -4.53
CA ARG A 43 10.76 -9.74 -4.16
C ARG A 43 11.79 -10.57 -4.94
N LYS A 44 11.40 -11.68 -5.57
CA LYS A 44 12.23 -12.55 -6.41
C LYS A 44 11.98 -12.32 -7.92
N ASP A 45 11.41 -11.17 -8.28
CA ASP A 45 11.01 -10.80 -9.65
C ASP A 45 10.04 -11.79 -10.30
N LYS A 46 9.27 -12.52 -9.48
CA LYS A 46 8.27 -13.46 -9.96
C LYS A 46 6.92 -12.75 -10.11
N PRO A 47 6.21 -12.99 -11.23
CA PRO A 47 4.84 -12.49 -11.40
C PRO A 47 3.92 -13.03 -10.30
N GLY A 48 3.16 -12.14 -9.68
CA GLY A 48 2.32 -12.38 -8.52
C GLY A 48 1.01 -11.61 -8.59
N TYR A 49 -0.01 -12.15 -7.94
CA TYR A 49 -1.38 -11.63 -7.96
C TYR A 49 -1.64 -10.55 -6.91
N THR A 50 -0.70 -10.33 -5.99
CA THR A 50 -0.89 -9.48 -4.83
C THR A 50 0.32 -8.59 -4.65
N TYR A 51 0.06 -7.32 -4.37
CA TYR A 51 1.06 -6.34 -3.98
C TYR A 51 0.66 -5.72 -2.65
N GLY A 52 1.62 -5.55 -1.75
CA GLY A 52 1.37 -4.96 -0.44
C GLY A 52 2.53 -4.10 0.02
N THR A 53 2.21 -2.96 0.62
CA THR A 53 3.17 -2.06 1.25
C THR A 53 2.72 -1.69 2.64
N LEU A 54 3.70 -1.60 3.54
CA LEU A 54 3.54 -1.07 4.89
C LEU A 54 4.56 0.05 5.07
N THR A 55 4.10 1.22 5.47
CA THR A 55 4.92 2.40 5.68
C THR A 55 4.62 3.00 7.05
N SER A 56 5.65 3.43 7.76
CA SER A 56 5.53 4.11 9.04
C SER A 56 6.22 5.46 8.96
N SER A 57 5.60 6.49 9.52
CA SER A 57 6.18 7.83 9.60
C SER A 57 5.96 8.45 10.98
N ILE A 58 6.90 9.32 11.38
CA ILE A 58 6.84 10.11 12.60
C ILE A 58 6.97 11.57 12.20
N ALA A 59 6.05 12.42 12.67
CA ALA A 59 6.13 13.86 12.51
C ALA A 59 6.29 14.53 13.88
N CYS A 60 7.28 15.40 14.01
CA CYS A 60 7.55 16.19 15.21
C CYS A 60 7.36 17.68 14.89
N LEU A 61 6.65 18.38 15.77
CA LEU A 61 6.51 19.84 15.74
C LEU A 61 7.41 20.45 16.83
N PHE A 62 8.13 21.53 16.50
CA PHE A 62 9.03 22.26 17.41
C PHE A 62 8.55 23.69 17.60
#